data_AF-A0A9W9NHZ4-F1
#
_entry.id   AF-A0A9W9NHZ4-F1
#
_cell.length_a   1.000
_cell.length_b   1.000
_cell.length_c   1.000
_cell.angle_alpha   90.00
_cell.angle_beta   90.00
_cell.angle_gamma   90.00
#
_symmetry.space_group_name_H-M   'P 1'
#
loop_
_entity.id
_entity.type
_entity.pdbx_description
1 polymer ?
#
loop_
_entity_poly.entity_id
_entity_poly.type
_entity_poly.pdbx_seq_one_letter_code
_entity_poly.pdbx_strand_id
1 'polypeptide(L)'
;MQSMLEGQHMEVPRMNDFQRGETPTFVSHVKAGLDALAADNCGILIFSGGATKKSRTSLSEGQSYLVGKIRLPRSNNLAKENNFYQDQTADSTIDPTKIIVEEYATDSYQNLLFSLLRFRSHVGAYPRRVTVVTHAFKRERFLECHFPAVGLVPQTGTSPVESNDNATVIGINPPPDISPLESLRREGLVYGKKDLYGVAEDLSSKRAKRGWVPETRADLIASSGCDEVVAQLVCWDGGTGNQWFPRIEELPWYYGRSKNSH
;
A
#
# COMPACT_ATOMS: atom_id res chain seq x y z
N MET A 1 -42.50 -5.69 37.58
CA MET A 1 -41.09 -6.14 37.51
C MET A 1 -41.05 -7.35 36.58
N GLN A 2 -40.04 -7.43 35.71
CA GLN A 2 -39.94 -8.21 34.45
C GLN A 2 -40.85 -7.67 33.33
N SER A 3 -40.40 -7.43 32.09
CA SER A 3 -39.21 -7.92 31.36
C SER A 3 -38.66 -6.87 30.39
N MET A 4 -37.35 -6.61 30.47
CA MET A 4 -36.53 -6.02 29.39
C MET A 4 -35.75 -7.14 28.70
N LEU A 5 -35.33 -6.84 27.46
CA LEU A 5 -34.28 -7.48 26.63
C LEU A 5 -34.78 -8.44 25.54
N GLU A 6 -35.36 -7.86 24.49
CA GLU A 6 -35.26 -8.42 23.14
C GLU A 6 -33.81 -8.26 22.65
N GLY A 7 -33.17 -9.39 22.35
CA GLY A 7 -31.82 -9.43 21.80
C GLY A 7 -31.79 -8.90 20.37
N GLN A 8 -31.10 -7.78 20.17
CA GLN A 8 -30.61 -7.38 18.85
C GLN A 8 -29.61 -8.43 18.36
N HIS A 9 -30.05 -9.29 17.45
CA HIS A 9 -29.15 -10.03 16.57
C HIS A 9 -28.31 -9.01 15.78
N MET A 10 -27.04 -8.83 16.14
CA MET A 10 -26.06 -8.20 15.28
C MET A 10 -25.90 -9.06 14.03
N GLU A 11 -26.49 -8.63 12.91
CA GLU A 11 -26.14 -9.15 11.60
C GLU A 11 -24.65 -8.93 11.35
N VAL A 12 -23.91 -10.03 11.22
CA VAL A 12 -22.51 -10.03 10.81
C VAL A 12 -22.43 -9.41 9.41
N PRO A 13 -21.54 -8.42 9.15
CA PRO A 13 -21.46 -7.78 7.84
C PRO A 13 -21.14 -8.80 6.75
N ARG A 14 -22.03 -8.91 5.74
CA ARG A 14 -21.81 -9.77 4.56
C ARG A 14 -20.63 -9.24 3.73
N MET A 15 -19.65 -10.10 3.46
CA MET A 15 -18.56 -9.87 2.48
C MET A 15 -19.12 -9.44 1.12
N ASN A 16 -18.43 -8.53 0.42
CA ASN A 16 -18.82 -8.11 -0.93
C ASN A 16 -18.64 -9.25 -1.96
N ASP A 17 -19.39 -9.20 -3.05
CA ASP A 17 -19.38 -10.20 -4.15
C ASP A 17 -18.03 -10.32 -4.87
N PHE A 18 -17.26 -9.23 -4.95
CA PHE A 18 -15.88 -9.26 -5.47
C PHE A 18 -14.86 -9.81 -4.47
N GLN A 19 -15.17 -9.79 -3.17
CA GLN A 19 -14.33 -10.41 -2.12
C GLN A 19 -14.65 -11.91 -1.95
N ARG A 20 -15.77 -12.38 -2.54
CA ARG A 20 -16.12 -13.81 -2.64
C ARG A 20 -15.19 -14.48 -3.65
N GLY A 21 -14.00 -14.87 -3.20
CA GLY A 21 -13.01 -15.61 -3.98
C GLY A 21 -11.60 -15.02 -3.96
N GLU A 22 -11.43 -13.73 -3.66
CA GLU A 22 -10.10 -13.08 -3.61
C GLU A 22 -9.35 -13.29 -2.27
N THR A 23 -10.04 -13.83 -1.26
CA THR A 23 -9.47 -14.09 0.07
C THR A 23 -8.15 -14.88 0.04
N PRO A 24 -7.96 -15.92 -0.82
CA PRO A 24 -6.68 -16.60 -1.00
C PRO A 24 -5.59 -15.70 -1.57
N THR A 25 -5.91 -14.84 -2.54
CA THR A 25 -4.96 -13.88 -3.13
C THR A 25 -4.39 -12.95 -2.08
N PHE A 26 -5.24 -12.42 -1.18
CA PHE A 26 -4.79 -11.59 -0.07
C PHE A 26 -3.92 -12.37 0.93
N VAL A 27 -4.18 -13.67 1.17
CA VAL A 27 -3.23 -14.51 1.96
C VAL A 27 -1.89 -14.58 1.24
N SER A 28 -1.88 -14.83 -0.06
CA SER A 28 -0.66 -14.92 -0.85
C SER A 28 0.13 -13.60 -0.85
N HIS A 29 -0.56 -12.45 -0.86
CA HIS A 29 0.08 -11.14 -0.68
C HIS A 29 0.75 -11.02 0.69
N VAL A 30 0.05 -11.40 1.76
CA VAL A 30 0.62 -11.38 3.12
C VAL A 30 1.84 -12.29 3.22
N LYS A 31 1.74 -13.54 2.74
CA LYS A 31 2.86 -14.49 2.74
C LYS A 31 4.07 -13.95 2.00
N ALA A 32 3.88 -13.45 0.77
CA ALA A 32 4.96 -12.86 0.00
C ALA A 32 5.60 -11.64 0.68
N GLY A 33 4.82 -10.82 1.40
CA GLY A 33 5.34 -9.71 2.20
C GLY A 33 6.18 -10.18 3.40
N LEU A 34 5.74 -11.24 4.09
CA LEU A 34 6.48 -11.85 5.19
C LEU A 34 7.76 -12.53 4.71
N ASP A 35 7.71 -13.25 3.59
CA ASP A 35 8.88 -13.89 2.97
C ASP A 35 9.92 -12.84 2.56
N ALA A 36 9.48 -11.72 1.97
CA ALA A 36 10.36 -10.60 1.62
C ALA A 36 10.98 -9.94 2.86
N LEU A 37 10.22 -9.79 3.95
CA LEU A 37 10.72 -9.27 5.22
C LEU A 37 11.72 -10.24 5.88
N ALA A 38 11.46 -11.55 5.83
CA ALA A 38 12.37 -12.56 6.37
C ALA A 38 13.72 -12.61 5.62
N ALA A 39 13.73 -12.22 4.34
CA ALA A 39 14.94 -12.10 3.54
C ALA A 39 15.73 -10.79 3.76
N ASP A 40 15.17 -9.79 4.46
CA ASP A 40 15.80 -8.50 4.73
C ASP A 40 15.72 -8.15 6.22
N ASN A 41 16.81 -8.40 6.96
CA ASN A 41 16.91 -8.15 8.39
C ASN A 41 16.73 -6.67 8.78
N CYS A 42 16.84 -5.72 7.86
CA CYS A 42 16.63 -4.29 8.11
C CYS A 42 15.28 -3.78 7.59
N GLY A 43 14.46 -4.66 7.00
CA GLY A 43 13.18 -4.33 6.41
C GLY A 43 12.08 -4.04 7.43
N ILE A 44 11.04 -3.35 6.96
CA ILE A 44 9.75 -3.17 7.63
C ILE A 44 8.66 -3.55 6.63
N LEU A 45 7.72 -4.38 7.07
CA LEU A 45 6.51 -4.71 6.30
C LEU A 45 5.41 -3.70 6.65
N ILE A 46 4.93 -2.99 5.64
CA ILE A 46 3.87 -1.99 5.78
C ILE A 46 2.63 -2.46 5.04
N PHE A 47 1.54 -2.70 5.78
CA PHE A 47 0.22 -2.87 5.17
C PHE A 47 -0.39 -1.49 4.92
N SER A 48 -0.57 -1.14 3.65
CA SER A 48 -1.02 0.20 3.24
C SER A 48 -2.38 0.17 2.56
N GLY A 49 -3.28 1.01 3.06
CA GLY A 49 -4.60 1.25 2.50
C GLY A 49 -5.62 1.63 3.59
N GLY A 50 -6.30 2.75 3.39
CA GLY A 50 -7.36 3.25 4.27
C GLY A 50 -8.66 2.47 4.18
N ALA A 51 -9.62 2.80 5.06
CA ALA A 51 -10.95 2.20 5.07
C ALA A 51 -11.75 2.67 3.84
N THR A 52 -11.74 1.88 2.76
CA THR A 52 -12.42 2.23 1.51
C THR A 52 -13.95 2.26 1.61
N LYS A 53 -14.55 1.81 2.72
CA LYS A 53 -16.00 1.86 3.00
C LYS A 53 -16.32 2.07 4.50
N LYS A 54 -16.22 3.33 4.97
CA LYS A 54 -16.53 3.73 6.37
C LYS A 54 -17.95 3.37 6.86
N SER A 55 -18.90 3.06 5.95
CA SER A 55 -20.29 2.72 6.29
C SER A 55 -20.54 1.25 6.61
N ARG A 56 -19.54 0.36 6.48
CA ARG A 56 -19.74 -1.10 6.65
C ARG A 56 -18.67 -1.81 7.48
N THR A 57 -17.49 -1.23 7.65
CA THR A 57 -16.45 -1.69 8.58
C THR A 57 -15.68 -0.49 9.13
N SER A 58 -15.33 -0.50 10.42
CA SER A 58 -14.40 0.47 11.01
C SER A 58 -12.94 0.18 10.68
N LEU A 59 -12.65 -1.01 10.10
CA LEU A 59 -11.30 -1.46 9.78
C LEU A 59 -10.84 -0.93 8.42
N SER A 60 -9.61 -0.42 8.35
CA SER A 60 -8.94 -0.08 7.09
C SER A 60 -8.59 -1.32 6.26
N GLU A 61 -8.28 -1.17 4.96
CA GLU A 61 -7.78 -2.29 4.15
C GLU A 61 -6.47 -2.83 4.76
N GLY A 62 -5.58 -1.94 5.20
CA GLY A 62 -4.36 -2.26 5.94
C GLY A 62 -4.63 -3.04 7.22
N GLN A 63 -5.61 -2.60 8.02
CA GLN A 63 -6.05 -3.33 9.21
C GLN A 63 -6.74 -4.66 8.86
N SER A 64 -7.44 -4.77 7.74
CA SER A 64 -8.10 -6.02 7.32
C SER A 64 -7.06 -7.12 7.01
N TYR A 65 -5.86 -6.75 6.55
CA TYR A 65 -4.74 -7.70 6.44
C TYR A 65 -4.25 -8.20 7.81
N LEU A 66 -4.21 -7.33 8.82
CA LEU A 66 -3.79 -7.69 10.18
C LEU A 66 -4.85 -8.45 10.97
N VAL A 67 -6.06 -7.90 11.05
CA VAL A 67 -7.17 -8.40 11.88
C VAL A 67 -7.71 -9.74 11.36
N GLY A 68 -7.55 -10.04 10.06
CA GLY A 68 -8.05 -11.29 9.47
C GLY A 68 -7.04 -12.43 9.35
N LYS A 69 -5.73 -12.17 9.29
CA LYS A 69 -4.76 -13.16 8.76
C LYS A 69 -3.40 -13.24 9.47
N ILE A 70 -2.97 -12.21 10.20
CA ILE A 70 -1.72 -12.26 10.98
C ILE A 70 -2.10 -12.29 12.45
N ARG A 71 -2.19 -13.50 13.01
CA ARG A 71 -2.25 -13.67 14.46
C ARG A 71 -0.87 -13.35 15.05
N LEU A 72 -0.57 -12.07 15.22
CA LEU A 72 0.56 -11.62 16.03
C LEU A 72 0.34 -12.13 17.47
N PRO A 73 1.36 -12.71 18.13
CA PRO A 73 1.21 -13.19 19.48
C PRO A 73 1.05 -11.99 20.44
N ARG A 74 -0.20 -11.83 20.90
CA ARG A 74 -0.70 -11.28 22.17
C ARG A 74 -1.08 -9.79 22.23
N SER A 75 -2.38 -9.54 22.28
CA SER A 75 -3.07 -9.03 23.48
C SER A 75 -4.59 -9.26 23.36
N ASN A 76 -5.25 -9.43 24.51
CA ASN A 76 -6.51 -10.12 24.72
C ASN A 76 -7.73 -9.68 23.87
N ASN A 77 -8.53 -10.72 23.58
CA ASN A 77 -9.95 -10.77 23.21
C ASN A 77 -10.34 -10.65 21.72
N LEU A 78 -11.03 -11.73 21.30
CA LEU A 78 -11.88 -11.92 20.11
C LEU A 78 -11.18 -12.33 18.80
N ALA A 79 -10.90 -13.64 18.69
CA ALA A 79 -11.11 -14.44 17.47
C ALA A 79 -10.78 -15.91 17.76
N LYS A 80 -11.74 -16.64 18.34
CA LYS A 80 -11.88 -18.07 18.05
C LYS A 80 -12.48 -18.14 16.64
N GLU A 81 -12.04 -19.12 15.86
CA GLU A 81 -12.43 -19.40 14.47
C GLU A 81 -11.60 -18.67 13.40
N ASN A 82 -10.39 -19.21 13.16
CA ASN A 82 -9.79 -19.42 11.84
C ASN A 82 -8.34 -19.92 12.07
N ASN A 83 -8.19 -21.22 12.33
CA ASN A 83 -6.89 -21.89 12.45
C ASN A 83 -6.19 -21.96 11.07
N PHE A 84 -5.54 -20.89 10.66
CA PHE A 84 -4.73 -20.84 9.42
C PHE A 84 -3.21 -20.75 9.67
N TYR A 85 -2.75 -21.27 10.81
CA TYR A 85 -1.34 -21.57 11.03
C TYR A 85 -1.22 -22.94 11.72
N GLN A 86 -1.21 -23.98 10.90
CA GLN A 86 -0.67 -25.27 11.28
C GLN A 86 0.09 -25.82 10.08
N ASP A 87 1.13 -25.11 9.68
CA ASP A 87 2.23 -25.77 8.98
C ASP A 87 3.56 -25.19 9.43
N GLN A 88 4.40 -26.10 9.92
CA GLN A 88 5.70 -25.83 10.51
C GLN A 88 6.72 -25.80 9.38
N THR A 89 7.30 -24.66 9.07
CA THR A 89 8.65 -24.61 8.48
C THR A 89 9.43 -23.42 9.05
N ALA A 90 10.53 -23.75 9.73
CA ALA A 90 11.69 -22.92 10.08
C ALA A 90 11.45 -21.56 10.78
N ASP A 91 11.51 -21.57 12.11
CA ASP A 91 12.43 -20.77 12.96
C ASP A 91 12.75 -19.30 12.57
N SER A 92 11.81 -18.60 11.94
CA SER A 92 11.88 -17.17 11.66
C SER A 92 10.71 -16.50 12.39
N THR A 93 10.88 -16.29 13.69
CA THR A 93 9.98 -15.41 14.42
C THR A 93 10.20 -14.00 13.90
N ILE A 94 9.48 -13.60 12.84
CA ILE A 94 9.45 -12.22 12.37
C ILE A 94 9.11 -11.34 13.57
N ASP A 95 9.97 -10.39 13.87
CA ASP A 95 9.75 -9.43 14.95
C ASP A 95 8.46 -8.63 14.67
N PRO A 96 7.43 -8.74 15.53
CA PRO A 96 6.17 -8.03 15.34
C PRO A 96 6.33 -6.50 15.22
N THR A 97 7.41 -5.92 15.77
CA THR A 97 7.67 -4.48 15.68
C THR A 97 8.02 -4.04 14.25
N LYS A 98 8.44 -4.98 13.39
CA LYS A 98 8.73 -4.74 11.97
C LYS A 98 7.50 -4.79 11.07
N ILE A 99 6.31 -5.00 11.63
CA ILE A 99 5.05 -5.04 10.88
C ILE A 99 4.19 -3.87 11.34
N ILE A 100 3.95 -2.91 10.43
CA ILE A 100 3.18 -1.69 10.72
C ILE A 100 2.10 -1.44 9.67
N VAL A 101 1.26 -0.44 9.93
CA VAL A 101 0.13 -0.06 9.06
C VAL A 101 0.24 1.39 8.63
N GLU A 102 -0.19 1.63 7.40
CA GLU A 102 -0.46 2.94 6.82
C GLU A 102 -1.94 2.98 6.39
N GLU A 103 -2.72 3.94 6.91
CA GLU A 103 -4.19 3.92 6.84
C GLU A 103 -4.82 5.11 6.11
N TYR A 104 -3.99 5.99 5.54
CA TYR A 104 -4.45 7.19 4.85
C TYR A 104 -4.60 6.98 3.36
N ALA A 105 -3.87 6.03 2.78
CA ALA A 105 -3.85 5.86 1.33
C ALA A 105 -5.20 5.41 0.78
N THR A 106 -5.65 6.08 -0.27
CA THR A 106 -6.93 5.80 -0.94
C THR A 106 -6.75 5.28 -2.36
N ASP A 107 -5.52 5.16 -2.86
CA ASP A 107 -5.18 4.54 -4.14
C ASP A 107 -3.75 4.01 -4.17
N SER A 108 -3.34 3.39 -5.28
CA SER A 108 -2.01 2.77 -5.39
C SER A 108 -0.82 3.75 -5.43
N TYR A 109 -1.01 5.01 -5.86
CA TYR A 109 0.05 6.02 -5.81
C TYR A 109 0.27 6.44 -4.35
N GLN A 110 -0.82 6.74 -3.64
CA GLN A 110 -0.79 7.06 -2.22
C GLN A 110 -0.25 5.89 -1.39
N ASN A 111 -0.61 4.63 -1.74
CA ASN A 111 -0.09 3.47 -1.02
C ASN A 111 1.45 3.45 -1.01
N LEU A 112 2.08 3.81 -2.15
CA LEU A 112 3.53 3.90 -2.23
C LEU A 112 4.07 5.08 -1.42
N LEU A 113 3.62 6.30 -1.73
CA LEU A 113 4.17 7.51 -1.14
C LEU A 113 3.96 7.56 0.38
N PHE A 114 2.78 7.16 0.86
CA PHE A 114 2.46 7.21 2.28
C PHE A 114 3.16 6.09 3.04
N SER A 115 3.44 4.94 2.40
CA SER A 115 4.32 3.93 3.00
C SER A 115 5.74 4.44 3.21
N LEU A 116 6.29 5.26 2.29
CA LEU A 116 7.60 5.90 2.48
C LEU A 116 7.60 6.85 3.70
N LEU A 117 6.55 7.66 3.84
CA LEU A 117 6.35 8.55 4.98
C LEU A 117 6.18 7.76 6.29
N ARG A 118 5.40 6.67 6.25
CA ARG A 118 5.16 5.81 7.41
C ARG A 118 6.44 5.10 7.86
N PHE A 119 7.24 4.63 6.91
CA PHE A 119 8.58 4.09 7.18
C PHE A 119 9.46 5.15 7.85
N ARG A 120 9.52 6.37 7.30
CA ARG A 120 10.32 7.47 7.87
C ARG A 120 9.90 7.87 9.28
N SER A 121 8.60 7.91 9.54
CA SER A 121 8.03 8.19 10.87
C SER A 121 8.43 7.12 11.88
N HIS A 122 8.47 5.85 11.46
CA HIS A 122 8.78 4.72 12.32
C HIS A 122 10.29 4.49 12.54
N VAL A 123 11.10 4.60 11.48
CA VAL A 123 12.53 4.25 11.47
C VAL A 123 13.44 5.47 11.65
N GLY A 124 12.97 6.68 11.36
CA GLY A 124 13.78 7.90 11.40
C GLY A 124 14.57 8.20 10.12
N ALA A 125 14.56 7.30 9.14
CA ALA A 125 15.16 7.46 7.81
C ALA A 125 14.24 6.89 6.72
N TYR A 126 14.45 7.22 5.44
CA TYR A 126 13.71 6.62 4.33
C TYR A 126 14.33 5.30 3.87
N PRO A 127 13.54 4.38 3.28
CA PRO A 127 14.07 3.13 2.79
C PRO A 127 14.93 3.34 1.54
N ARG A 128 16.02 2.58 1.42
CA ARG A 128 16.85 2.53 0.19
C ARG A 128 16.25 1.64 -0.89
N ARG A 129 15.49 0.62 -0.47
CA ARG A 129 14.85 -0.38 -1.33
C ARG A 129 13.38 -0.50 -0.96
N VAL A 130 12.53 -0.63 -1.98
CA VAL A 130 11.09 -0.79 -1.82
C VAL A 130 10.64 -2.03 -2.59
N THR A 131 9.95 -2.94 -1.91
CA THR A 131 9.27 -4.07 -2.55
C THR A 131 7.77 -3.89 -2.40
N VAL A 132 7.06 -3.80 -3.52
CA VAL A 132 5.60 -3.70 -3.55
C VAL A 132 5.01 -5.07 -3.83
N VAL A 133 4.27 -5.62 -2.87
CA VAL A 133 3.42 -6.79 -3.08
C VAL A 133 2.04 -6.32 -3.48
N THR A 134 1.57 -6.71 -4.66
CA THR A 134 0.28 -6.25 -5.18
C THR A 134 -0.27 -7.18 -6.25
N HIS A 135 -1.39 -6.82 -6.85
CA HIS A 135 -1.92 -7.56 -7.99
C HIS A 135 -0.99 -7.45 -9.20
N ALA A 136 -0.69 -8.56 -9.87
CA ALA A 136 0.26 -8.58 -10.99
C ALA A 136 -0.14 -7.67 -12.15
N PHE A 137 -1.44 -7.45 -12.38
CA PHE A 137 -1.90 -6.51 -13.40
C PHE A 137 -1.53 -5.04 -13.09
N LYS A 138 -1.19 -4.69 -11.85
CA LYS A 138 -0.73 -3.35 -11.47
C LYS A 138 0.78 -3.15 -11.69
N ARG A 139 1.52 -4.20 -12.03
CA ARG A 139 3.00 -4.17 -12.14
C ARG A 139 3.49 -3.05 -13.05
N GLU A 140 2.96 -2.97 -14.26
CA GLU A 140 3.39 -1.97 -15.25
C GLU A 140 3.11 -0.54 -14.75
N ARG A 141 1.97 -0.30 -14.10
CA ARG A 141 1.67 1.00 -13.48
C ARG A 141 2.68 1.37 -12.39
N PHE A 142 3.13 0.41 -11.57
CA PHE A 142 4.16 0.72 -10.57
C PHE A 142 5.51 1.02 -11.21
N LEU A 143 5.94 0.20 -12.16
CA LEU A 143 7.25 0.33 -12.81
C LEU A 143 7.36 1.57 -13.70
N GLU A 144 6.30 1.90 -14.44
CA GLU A 144 6.33 2.96 -15.46
C GLU A 144 5.73 4.29 -14.98
N CYS A 145 4.92 4.28 -13.92
CA CYS A 145 4.24 5.49 -13.43
C CYS A 145 4.64 5.82 -12.00
N HIS A 146 4.33 4.94 -11.04
CA HIS A 146 4.45 5.29 -9.61
C HIS A 146 5.89 5.41 -9.15
N PHE A 147 6.74 4.42 -9.42
CA PHE A 147 8.16 4.48 -9.02
C PHE A 147 8.89 5.66 -9.68
N PRO A 148 8.73 5.95 -10.99
CA PRO A 148 9.29 7.15 -11.58
C PRO A 148 8.72 8.44 -10.98
N ALA A 149 7.41 8.51 -10.71
CA ALA A 149 6.77 9.72 -10.20
C ALA A 149 7.24 10.10 -8.79
N VAL A 150 7.71 9.13 -8.01
CA VAL A 150 8.33 9.38 -6.70
C VAL A 150 9.86 9.33 -6.74
N GLY A 151 10.50 9.12 -7.89
CA GLY A 151 11.96 9.14 -8.02
C GLY A 151 12.70 7.92 -7.48
N LEU A 152 12.01 6.78 -7.31
CA LEU A 152 12.64 5.50 -6.94
C LEU A 152 13.34 4.83 -8.13
N VAL A 153 12.91 5.13 -9.35
CA VAL A 153 13.50 4.62 -10.59
C VAL A 153 13.55 5.73 -11.66
N PRO A 154 14.45 5.63 -12.66
CA PRO A 154 14.48 6.58 -13.77
C PRO A 154 13.18 6.55 -14.58
N GLN A 155 12.87 7.67 -15.21
CA GLN A 155 11.75 7.78 -16.14
C GLN A 155 12.02 6.86 -17.35
N THR A 156 11.00 6.14 -17.82
CA THR A 156 11.10 5.25 -18.98
C THR A 156 11.65 6.03 -20.19
N GLY A 157 12.74 5.55 -20.79
CA GLY A 157 13.37 6.16 -21.98
C GLY A 157 14.51 7.14 -21.70
N THR A 158 14.90 7.37 -20.44
CA THR A 158 15.97 8.34 -20.09
C THR A 158 17.38 7.74 -19.98
N SER A 159 17.54 6.41 -19.97
CA SER A 159 18.83 5.67 -20.12
C SER A 159 18.60 4.15 -20.15
N PRO A 160 19.56 3.33 -20.63
CA PRO A 160 19.52 1.88 -20.44
C PRO A 160 19.52 1.60 -18.93
N VAL A 161 18.43 1.02 -18.44
CA VAL A 161 18.27 0.67 -17.03
C VAL A 161 19.17 -0.51 -16.75
N GLU A 162 20.39 -0.26 -16.28
CA GLU A 162 21.05 -1.20 -15.37
C GLU A 162 20.06 -1.48 -14.23
N SER A 163 19.88 -2.75 -13.88
CA SER A 163 18.92 -3.23 -12.88
C SER A 163 18.86 -2.29 -11.68
N ASN A 164 17.76 -1.53 -11.56
CA ASN A 164 17.58 -0.65 -10.42
C ASN A 164 16.96 -1.45 -9.27
N ASP A 165 17.83 -1.94 -8.39
CA ASP A 165 17.46 -2.75 -7.23
C ASP A 165 16.68 -1.97 -6.17
N ASN A 166 16.49 -0.65 -6.32
CA ASN A 166 15.78 0.19 -5.35
C ASN A 166 14.27 -0.04 -5.34
N ALA A 167 13.67 -0.61 -6.39
CA ALA A 167 12.23 -0.82 -6.46
C ALA A 167 11.84 -2.11 -7.20
N THR A 168 11.08 -2.98 -6.53
CA THR A 168 10.64 -4.29 -7.07
C THR A 168 9.14 -4.49 -6.89
N VAL A 169 8.50 -5.25 -7.80
CA VAL A 169 7.08 -5.62 -7.70
C VAL A 169 6.89 -7.14 -7.66
N ILE A 170 6.37 -7.65 -6.54
CA ILE A 170 5.85 -9.00 -6.42
C ILE A 170 4.35 -8.97 -6.76
N GLY A 171 4.05 -9.36 -8.00
CA GLY A 171 2.69 -9.37 -8.55
C GLY A 171 2.02 -10.72 -8.39
N ILE A 172 0.88 -10.79 -7.72
CA ILE A 172 0.08 -12.01 -7.52
C ILE A 172 -1.38 -11.70 -7.85
N ASN A 173 -1.95 -12.38 -8.85
CA ASN A 173 -3.36 -12.24 -9.23
C ASN A 173 -4.21 -13.36 -8.61
N PRO A 174 -5.53 -13.15 -8.44
CA PRO A 174 -6.44 -14.26 -8.26
C PRO A 174 -6.42 -15.20 -9.49
N PRO A 175 -6.84 -16.47 -9.31
CA PRO A 175 -7.11 -17.38 -10.40
C PRO A 175 -8.02 -16.76 -11.49
N PRO A 176 -7.80 -17.06 -12.79
CA PRO A 176 -8.54 -16.42 -13.90
C PRO A 176 -10.05 -16.62 -13.87
N ASP A 177 -10.53 -17.71 -13.27
CA ASP A 177 -11.93 -18.04 -13.04
C ASP A 177 -12.60 -17.12 -12.00
N ILE A 178 -11.82 -16.52 -11.10
CA ILE A 178 -12.29 -15.56 -10.10
C ILE A 178 -12.25 -14.14 -10.66
N SER A 179 -11.20 -13.80 -11.42
CA SER A 179 -11.11 -12.49 -12.07
C SER A 179 -10.36 -12.56 -13.41
N PRO A 180 -11.07 -12.48 -14.54
CA PRO A 180 -10.46 -12.49 -15.86
C PRO A 180 -9.47 -11.33 -16.05
N LEU A 181 -8.25 -11.65 -16.49
CA LEU A 181 -7.13 -10.71 -16.62
C LEU A 181 -7.42 -9.53 -17.55
N GLU A 182 -8.23 -9.73 -18.59
CA GLU A 182 -8.61 -8.71 -19.58
C GLU A 182 -9.41 -7.56 -18.97
N SER A 183 -10.29 -7.85 -18.01
CA SER A 183 -11.05 -6.83 -17.27
C SER A 183 -10.12 -6.01 -16.35
N LEU A 184 -9.12 -6.66 -15.76
CA LEU A 184 -8.18 -6.04 -14.82
C LEU A 184 -7.13 -5.14 -15.50
N ARG A 185 -6.68 -5.50 -16.71
CA ARG A 185 -5.68 -4.74 -17.48
C ARG A 185 -6.20 -3.38 -17.96
N ARG A 186 -7.46 -3.32 -18.40
CA ARG A 186 -8.07 -2.11 -18.97
C ARG A 186 -8.17 -0.97 -17.95
N GLU A 187 -8.37 -1.29 -16.68
CA GLU A 187 -8.42 -0.32 -15.56
C GLU A 187 -7.03 0.09 -15.04
N GLY A 188 -5.98 -0.66 -15.38
CA GLY A 188 -4.66 -0.51 -14.76
C GLY A 188 -3.81 0.59 -15.37
N LEU A 189 -3.66 0.55 -16.70
CA LEU A 189 -2.62 1.25 -17.43
C LEU A 189 -3.01 2.64 -17.93
N VAL A 190 -4.27 2.78 -18.37
CA VAL A 190 -4.77 4.00 -19.02
C VAL A 190 -4.76 5.19 -18.07
N TYR A 191 -4.99 4.94 -16.77
CA TYR A 191 -5.02 6.00 -15.76
C TYR A 191 -3.63 6.45 -15.31
N GLY A 192 -2.66 5.53 -15.14
CA GLY A 192 -1.35 5.88 -14.57
C GLY A 192 -0.53 6.84 -15.43
N LYS A 193 -0.51 6.65 -16.76
CA LYS A 193 0.26 7.52 -17.67
C LYS A 193 -0.39 8.89 -17.89
N LYS A 194 -1.72 8.99 -17.70
CA LYS A 194 -2.49 10.24 -17.87
C LYS A 194 -2.62 11.04 -16.58
N ASP A 195 -2.44 10.37 -15.43
CA ASP A 195 -2.58 10.96 -14.10
C ASP A 195 -1.62 10.27 -13.11
N LEU A 196 -0.38 10.76 -13.08
CA LEU A 196 0.71 10.23 -12.25
C LEU A 196 0.43 10.40 -10.76
N TYR A 197 -0.27 11.46 -10.38
CA TYR A 197 -0.47 11.87 -8.98
C TYR A 197 -1.90 11.65 -8.48
N GLY A 198 -2.78 11.10 -9.31
CA GLY A 198 -4.17 10.77 -8.97
C GLY A 198 -5.07 11.98 -8.73
N VAL A 199 -4.82 13.09 -9.43
CA VAL A 199 -5.53 14.36 -9.25
C VAL A 199 -6.61 14.61 -10.30
N ALA A 200 -6.57 13.91 -11.43
CA ALA A 200 -7.59 14.04 -12.46
C ALA A 200 -8.96 13.64 -11.91
N GLU A 201 -10.03 14.19 -12.50
CA GLU A 201 -11.40 14.10 -12.00
C GLU A 201 -11.82 12.67 -11.63
N ASP A 202 -11.49 11.68 -12.47
CA ASP A 202 -11.81 10.27 -12.23
C ASP A 202 -11.16 9.70 -10.95
N LEU A 203 -9.89 10.00 -10.71
CA LEU A 203 -9.15 9.48 -9.57
C LEU A 203 -9.43 10.31 -8.31
N SER A 204 -9.46 11.64 -8.41
CA SER A 204 -9.80 12.52 -7.28
C SER A 204 -11.23 12.26 -6.77
N SER A 205 -12.19 12.01 -7.67
CA SER A 205 -13.55 11.60 -7.28
C SER A 205 -13.56 10.25 -6.55
N LYS A 206 -12.72 9.29 -6.97
CA LYS A 206 -12.56 8.00 -6.27
C LYS A 206 -11.94 8.20 -4.89
N ARG A 207 -10.94 9.08 -4.75
CA ARG A 207 -10.34 9.44 -3.45
C ARG A 207 -11.39 10.03 -2.51
N ALA A 208 -12.16 11.02 -2.98
CA ALA A 208 -13.22 11.66 -2.19
C ALA A 208 -14.27 10.64 -1.71
N LYS A 209 -14.71 9.71 -2.57
CA LYS A 209 -15.63 8.62 -2.21
C LYS A 209 -15.06 7.67 -1.15
N ARG A 210 -13.74 7.56 -1.05
CA ARG A 210 -13.02 6.78 -0.03
C ARG A 210 -12.72 7.59 1.24
N GLY A 211 -13.23 8.83 1.32
CA GLY A 211 -13.10 9.69 2.48
C GLY A 211 -11.81 10.50 2.54
N TRP A 212 -11.11 10.66 1.41
CA TRP A 212 -9.98 11.58 1.29
C TRP A 212 -10.45 13.03 1.43
N VAL A 213 -9.84 13.78 2.34
CA VAL A 213 -10.07 15.23 2.52
C VAL A 213 -8.73 15.97 2.56
N PRO A 214 -8.66 17.24 2.14
CA PRO A 214 -7.40 18.00 2.09
C PRO A 214 -6.64 18.05 3.42
N GLU A 215 -7.35 18.09 4.55
CA GLU A 215 -6.78 18.13 5.90
C GLU A 215 -5.96 16.88 6.22
N THR A 216 -6.35 15.73 5.66
CA THR A 216 -5.58 14.47 5.78
C THR A 216 -4.14 14.64 5.29
N ARG A 217 -3.92 15.50 4.29
CA ARG A 217 -2.58 15.79 3.79
C ARG A 217 -1.72 16.51 4.83
N ALA A 218 -2.28 17.49 5.52
CA ALA A 218 -1.57 18.27 6.53
C ALA A 218 -1.19 17.40 7.72
N ASP A 219 -2.12 16.56 8.20
CA ASP A 219 -1.88 15.62 9.30
C ASP A 219 -0.79 14.61 8.93
N LEU A 220 -0.80 14.09 7.70
CA LEU A 220 0.20 13.15 7.21
C LEU A 220 1.60 13.80 7.17
N ILE A 221 1.70 15.02 6.63
CA ILE A 221 2.98 15.75 6.58
C ILE A 221 3.49 15.99 8.01
N ALA A 222 2.64 16.52 8.90
CA ALA A 222 3.00 16.82 10.28
C ALA A 222 3.45 15.59 11.06
N SER A 223 2.74 14.46 10.91
CA SER A 223 3.05 13.21 11.62
C SER A 223 4.23 12.42 11.04
N SER A 224 4.57 12.65 9.77
CA SER A 224 5.69 11.95 9.13
C SER A 224 7.07 12.49 9.51
N GLY A 225 7.15 13.77 9.91
CA GLY A 225 8.42 14.47 10.09
C GLY A 225 9.26 14.52 8.81
N CYS A 226 8.60 14.56 7.65
CA CYS A 226 9.26 14.54 6.35
C CYS A 226 9.95 15.87 6.00
N ASP A 227 10.93 15.80 5.12
CA ASP A 227 11.64 16.96 4.58
C ASP A 227 10.70 17.86 3.77
N GLU A 228 11.06 19.14 3.64
CA GLU A 228 10.25 20.12 2.91
C GLU A 228 9.99 19.68 1.46
N VAL A 229 11.00 19.13 0.77
CA VAL A 229 10.86 18.64 -0.61
C VAL A 229 9.90 17.45 -0.72
N VAL A 230 9.82 16.63 0.32
CA VAL A 230 8.89 15.50 0.39
C VAL A 230 7.47 15.99 0.65
N ALA A 231 7.30 16.98 1.53
CA ALA A 231 6.01 17.64 1.74
C ALA A 231 5.50 18.29 0.44
N GLN A 232 6.39 18.90 -0.34
CA GLN A 232 6.05 19.45 -1.66
C GLN A 232 5.62 18.36 -2.66
N LEU A 233 6.27 17.19 -2.66
CA LEU A 233 5.84 16.04 -3.48
C LEU A 233 4.45 15.54 -3.05
N VAL A 234 4.16 15.47 -1.76
CA VAL A 234 2.84 15.07 -1.23
C VAL A 234 1.73 16.06 -1.65
N CYS A 235 2.08 17.33 -1.81
CA CYS A 235 1.19 18.38 -2.29
C CYS A 235 1.15 18.50 -3.82
N TRP A 236 2.05 17.83 -4.54
CA TRP A 236 2.19 17.99 -5.98
C TRP A 236 0.98 17.45 -6.72
N ASP A 237 0.44 18.27 -7.61
CA ASP A 237 -0.77 18.00 -8.39
C ASP A 237 -0.47 17.78 -9.88
N GLY A 238 0.79 17.60 -10.26
CA GLY A 238 1.17 17.46 -11.66
C GLY A 238 1.22 18.79 -12.42
N GLY A 239 1.13 19.95 -11.78
CA GLY A 239 1.31 21.24 -12.43
C GLY A 239 0.38 21.44 -13.63
N THR A 240 0.88 22.06 -14.71
CA THR A 240 0.10 22.27 -15.93
C THR A 240 0.11 21.02 -16.81
N GLY A 241 -0.67 20.02 -16.44
CA GLY A 241 -0.95 18.85 -17.29
C GLY A 241 -0.08 17.62 -17.01
N ASN A 242 -0.10 17.13 -15.76
CA ASN A 242 0.53 15.86 -15.36
C ASN A 242 2.05 15.81 -15.54
N GLN A 243 2.72 16.91 -15.21
CA GLN A 243 4.17 17.08 -15.26
C GLN A 243 4.88 16.33 -14.13
N TRP A 244 6.10 15.89 -14.41
CA TRP A 244 6.99 15.33 -13.39
C TRP A 244 7.26 16.35 -12.28
N PHE A 245 7.39 15.86 -11.05
CA PHE A 245 7.74 16.71 -9.91
C PHE A 245 9.11 17.37 -10.16
N PRO A 246 9.21 18.71 -10.15
CA PRO A 246 10.42 19.40 -10.62
C PRO A 246 11.63 19.21 -9.71
N ARG A 247 11.41 18.91 -8.41
CA ARG A 247 12.47 18.74 -7.40
C ARG A 247 12.77 17.27 -7.10
N ILE A 248 12.54 16.38 -8.07
CA ILE A 248 12.65 14.92 -7.86
C ILE A 248 14.05 14.47 -7.43
N GLU A 249 15.10 15.15 -7.89
CA GLU A 249 16.50 14.80 -7.59
C GLU A 249 16.91 15.18 -6.15
N GLU A 250 16.15 16.07 -5.53
CA GLU A 250 16.34 16.49 -4.15
C GLU A 250 15.71 15.52 -3.15
N LEU A 251 14.90 14.55 -3.62
CA LEU A 251 14.25 13.58 -2.76
C LEU A 251 15.29 12.71 -2.01
N PRO A 252 15.07 12.42 -0.72
CA PRO A 252 16.01 11.64 0.10
C PRO A 252 16.34 10.25 -0.46
N TRP A 253 15.38 9.64 -1.16
CA TRP A 253 15.48 8.30 -1.77
C TRP A 253 15.70 8.34 -3.29
N TYR A 254 16.07 9.50 -3.86
CA TYR A 254 16.26 9.63 -5.31
C TYR A 254 17.28 8.60 -5.82
N TYR A 255 16.88 7.83 -6.83
CA TYR A 255 17.70 6.73 -7.37
C TYR A 255 19.08 7.17 -7.85
N GLY A 256 19.23 8.43 -8.30
CA GLY A 256 20.50 8.97 -8.80
C GLY A 256 21.55 9.19 -7.72
N ARG A 257 21.18 9.26 -6.43
CA ARG A 257 22.13 9.54 -5.34
C ARG A 257 23.15 8.43 -5.12
N SER A 258 22.79 7.17 -5.39
CA SER A 258 23.71 6.04 -5.27
C SER A 258 24.89 6.11 -6.25
N LYS A 259 24.82 6.95 -7.30
CA LYS A 259 25.86 7.07 -8.33
C LYS A 259 27.00 8.05 -7.98
N ASN A 260 26.84 8.88 -6.96
CA ASN A 260 27.81 9.93 -6.60
C ASN A 260 28.67 9.61 -5.36
N SER A 261 28.71 8.35 -4.95
CA SER A 261 29.50 7.87 -3.80
C SER A 261 30.81 7.24 -4.27
N HIS A 262 31.64 7.98 -5.00
CA HIS A 262 33.01 7.59 -5.38
C HIS A 262 33.97 8.73 -5.05
#